data_AF-X1AZS1-F1
#
_entry.id   AF-X1AZS1-F1
#
_cell.length_a   1.000
_cell.length_b   1.000
_cell.length_c   1.000
_cell.angle_alpha   90.00
_cell.angle_beta   90.00
_cell.angle_gamma   90.00
#
_symmetry.space_group_name_H-M   'P 1'
#
loop_
_entity.id
_entity.type
_entity.pdbx_description
1 polymer ?
#
loop_
_entity_poly.entity_id
_entity_poly.type
_entity_poly.pdbx_seq_one_letter_code
_entity_poly.pdbx_strand_id
1 'polypeptide(L)'
;GTYAVQLARYYETEVTGVCSTRNLELVKSLGADKVIDYTQEDFTQNGETYDIIFDMVGGKISFSRCNNSLNQNGYFLAVAGGLKEAIQMVWTSPSLGAGLSTSLR
;
A
#
# COMPACT_ATOMS: atom_id res chain seq x y z
N GLY A 1 -6.28 -3.10 -0.48
CA GLY A 1 -5.16 -3.92 -0.96
C GLY A 1 -5.54 -5.29 -1.52
N THR A 2 -6.78 -5.78 -1.40
CA THR A 2 -7.13 -7.13 -1.87
C THR A 2 -6.89 -7.33 -3.38
N TYR A 3 -7.26 -6.36 -4.22
CA TYR A 3 -6.93 -6.39 -5.65
C TYR A 3 -5.43 -6.35 -5.91
N ALA A 4 -4.65 -5.65 -5.08
CA ALA A 4 -3.21 -5.59 -5.23
C ALA A 4 -2.56 -6.96 -5.01
N VAL A 5 -3.04 -7.70 -4.00
CA VAL A 5 -2.61 -9.09 -3.75
C VAL A 5 -2.92 -9.96 -4.98
N GLN A 6 -4.14 -9.91 -5.49
CA GLN A 6 -4.54 -10.74 -6.63
C GLN A 6 -3.81 -10.36 -7.94
N LEU A 7 -3.58 -9.08 -8.18
CA LEU A 7 -2.81 -8.61 -9.34
C LEU A 7 -1.34 -9.01 -9.24
N ALA A 8 -0.71 -8.82 -8.07
CA ALA A 8 0.67 -9.25 -7.86
C ALA A 8 0.82 -10.76 -8.08
N ARG A 9 -0.16 -11.55 -7.61
CA ARG A 9 -0.22 -12.99 -7.88
C ARG A 9 -0.42 -13.35 -9.34
N TYR A 10 -1.23 -12.59 -10.07
CA TYR A 10 -1.40 -12.76 -11.51
C TYR A 10 -0.09 -12.54 -12.27
N TYR A 11 0.77 -11.63 -11.79
CA TYR A 11 2.12 -11.40 -12.33
C TYR A 11 3.18 -12.36 -11.76
N GLU A 12 2.76 -13.43 -11.08
CA GLU A 12 3.64 -14.49 -10.55
C GLU A 12 4.76 -13.97 -9.62
N THR A 13 4.51 -12.87 -8.90
CA THR A 13 5.45 -12.34 -7.91
C THR A 13 5.26 -13.02 -6.55
N GLU A 14 6.30 -12.99 -5.71
CA GLU A 14 6.16 -13.32 -4.29
C GLU A 14 5.40 -12.20 -3.57
N VAL A 15 4.32 -12.55 -2.88
CA VAL A 15 3.41 -11.59 -2.26
C VAL A 15 3.39 -11.75 -0.75
N THR A 16 3.93 -10.74 -0.06
CA THR A 16 3.75 -10.57 1.38
C THR A 16 2.59 -9.63 1.67
N GLY A 17 1.54 -10.13 2.32
CA GLY A 17 0.40 -9.33 2.76
C GLY A 17 0.55 -8.88 4.21
N VAL A 18 0.49 -7.56 4.46
CA VAL A 18 0.50 -7.01 5.82
C VAL A 18 -0.92 -6.60 6.21
N CYS A 19 -1.50 -7.24 7.22
CA CYS A 19 -2.89 -6.97 7.65
C CYS A 19 -3.09 -7.20 9.15
N SER A 20 -4.28 -6.91 9.66
CA SER A 20 -4.66 -7.23 11.05
C SER A 20 -4.93 -8.72 11.20
N THR A 21 -4.77 -9.27 12.41
CA THR A 21 -5.08 -10.67 12.78
C THR A 21 -6.36 -11.23 12.15
N ARG A 22 -7.47 -10.47 12.19
CA ARG A 22 -8.77 -10.92 11.67
C ARG A 22 -8.81 -11.18 10.16
N ASN A 23 -7.83 -10.68 9.40
CA ASN A 23 -7.78 -10.76 7.94
C ASN A 23 -6.73 -11.74 7.43
N LEU A 24 -6.01 -12.45 8.31
CA LEU A 24 -4.91 -13.34 7.91
C LEU A 24 -5.37 -14.41 6.91
N GLU A 25 -6.45 -15.12 7.23
CA GLU A 25 -6.99 -16.17 6.35
C GLU A 25 -7.51 -15.62 5.02
N LEU A 26 -8.11 -14.42 5.03
CA LEU A 26 -8.57 -13.78 3.80
C LEU A 26 -7.38 -13.41 2.90
N VAL A 27 -6.36 -12.78 3.44
CA VAL A 27 -5.20 -12.34 2.63
C VAL A 27 -4.44 -13.54 2.07
N LYS A 28 -4.33 -14.61 2.86
CA LYS A 28 -3.78 -15.89 2.40
C LYS A 28 -4.62 -16.51 1.28
N SER A 29 -5.95 -16.54 1.40
CA SER A 29 -6.83 -17.11 0.37
C SER A 29 -6.86 -16.30 -0.94
N LEU A 30 -6.53 -15.01 -0.89
CA LEU A 30 -6.33 -14.15 -2.06
C LEU A 30 -5.00 -14.44 -2.79
N GLY A 31 -4.14 -15.26 -2.20
CA GLY A 31 -2.93 -15.80 -2.82
C GLY A 31 -1.63 -15.26 -2.24
N ALA A 32 -1.62 -14.51 -1.13
CA ALA A 32 -0.36 -14.11 -0.50
C ALA A 32 0.47 -15.33 -0.06
N ASP A 33 1.76 -15.35 -0.38
CA ASP A 33 2.71 -16.39 0.01
C ASP A 33 3.01 -16.32 1.51
N LYS A 34 3.18 -15.08 2.00
CA LYS A 34 3.39 -14.76 3.40
C LYS A 34 2.35 -13.75 3.86
N VAL A 35 1.90 -13.89 5.11
CA VAL A 35 1.03 -12.90 5.73
C VAL A 35 1.61 -12.48 7.07
N ILE A 36 1.76 -11.17 7.25
CA ILE A 36 2.27 -10.55 8.47
C ILE A 36 1.10 -9.88 9.20
N ASP A 37 0.93 -10.25 10.47
CA ASP A 37 0.02 -9.57 11.37
C ASP A 37 0.67 -8.31 11.93
N TYR A 38 0.28 -7.14 11.44
CA TYR A 38 0.89 -5.88 11.90
C TYR A 38 0.63 -5.59 13.38
N THR A 39 -0.32 -6.27 14.02
CA THR A 39 -0.57 -6.09 15.46
C THR A 39 0.41 -6.86 16.33
N GLN A 40 1.20 -7.76 15.74
CA GLN A 40 2.17 -8.60 16.43
C GLN A 40 3.59 -8.34 15.96
N GLU A 41 3.77 -8.02 14.68
CA GLU A 41 5.07 -7.82 14.06
C GLU A 41 5.10 -6.52 13.25
N ASP A 42 6.20 -5.77 13.37
CA ASP A 42 6.51 -4.68 12.46
C ASP A 42 7.36 -5.20 11.31
N PHE A 43 6.76 -5.29 10.12
CA PHE A 43 7.46 -5.77 8.92
C PHE A 43 8.72 -4.95 8.60
N THR A 44 8.82 -3.70 9.09
CA THR A 44 10.00 -2.86 8.86
C THR A 44 11.22 -3.26 9.70
N GLN A 45 11.04 -4.20 10.64
CA GLN A 45 12.06 -4.64 11.59
C GLN A 45 12.39 -6.13 11.47
N ASN A 46 11.82 -6.83 10.50
CA ASN A 46 11.97 -8.29 10.37
C ASN A 46 13.24 -8.73 9.59
N GLY A 47 14.02 -7.77 9.08
CA GLY A 47 15.25 -8.03 8.33
C GLY A 47 15.02 -8.46 6.87
N GLU A 48 13.78 -8.49 6.41
CA GLU A 48 13.44 -8.74 5.00
C GLU A 48 13.43 -7.44 4.20
N THR A 49 13.74 -7.57 2.91
CA THR A 49 13.70 -6.47 1.96
C THR A 49 12.79 -6.84 0.78
N TYR A 50 12.11 -5.83 0.26
CA TYR A 50 11.09 -5.97 -0.78
C TYR A 50 11.45 -5.12 -2.00
N ASP A 51 11.17 -5.65 -3.19
CA ASP A 51 11.33 -4.88 -4.44
C ASP A 51 10.25 -3.82 -4.60
N ILE A 52 9.05 -4.06 -4.07
CA ILE A 52 7.94 -3.12 -4.11
C ILE A 52 7.22 -3.13 -2.76
N ILE A 53 7.06 -1.96 -2.15
CA ILE A 53 6.16 -1.75 -1.01
C ILE A 53 4.97 -0.92 -1.49
N PHE A 54 3.78 -1.49 -1.34
CA PHE A 54 2.53 -0.90 -1.82
C PHE A 54 1.63 -0.49 -0.65
N ASP A 55 1.67 0.79 -0.25
CA ASP A 55 0.89 1.31 0.87
C ASP A 55 -0.49 1.81 0.39
N MET A 56 -1.54 1.18 0.92
CA MET A 56 -2.93 1.56 0.67
C MET A 56 -3.65 2.11 1.89
N VAL A 57 -2.97 2.29 3.03
CA VAL A 57 -3.62 2.74 4.28
C VAL A 57 -3.41 4.24 4.49
N GLY A 58 -2.30 4.80 4.01
CA GLY A 58 -2.02 6.24 4.02
C GLY A 58 -1.72 6.75 5.42
N GLY A 59 -0.58 7.44 5.60
CA GLY A 59 -0.21 8.08 6.87
C GLY A 59 0.15 7.14 8.02
N LYS A 60 0.01 5.81 7.88
CA LYS A 60 0.46 4.83 8.89
C LYS A 60 1.94 4.46 8.76
N ILE A 61 2.47 4.50 7.55
CA ILE A 61 3.84 4.15 7.23
C ILE A 61 4.41 5.22 6.31
N SER A 62 5.60 5.71 6.64
CA SER A 62 6.31 6.69 5.83
C SER A 62 7.40 5.99 5.02
N PHE A 63 7.78 6.59 3.89
CA PHE A 63 8.91 6.11 3.09
C PHE A 63 10.18 5.93 3.94
N SER A 64 10.50 6.90 4.79
CA SER A 64 11.67 6.85 5.68
C SER A 64 11.68 5.61 6.58
N ARG A 65 10.51 5.21 7.11
CA ARG A 65 10.39 4.00 7.93
C ARG A 65 10.59 2.71 7.12
N CYS A 66 10.23 2.74 5.84
CA CYS A 66 10.33 1.56 4.96
C CYS A 66 11.68 1.47 4.23
N ASN A 67 12.56 2.45 4.36
CA ASN A 67 13.80 2.55 3.57
C ASN A 67 14.73 1.34 3.76
N ASN A 68 14.80 0.79 4.97
CA ASN A 68 15.63 -0.39 5.26
C ASN A 68 14.96 -1.72 4.84
N SER A 69 13.68 -1.67 4.48
CA SER A 69 12.92 -2.83 3.99
C SER A 69 12.71 -2.75 2.47
N LEU A 70 13.29 -1.76 1.80
CA LEU A 70 13.35 -1.72 0.34
C LEU A 70 14.70 -2.22 -0.12
N ASN A 71 14.69 -3.04 -1.18
CA ASN A 71 15.90 -3.31 -1.94
C ASN A 71 16.48 -2.02 -2.51
N GLN A 72 17.78 -2.03 -2.85
CA GLN A 72 18.49 -0.85 -3.37
C GLN A 72 17.79 -0.20 -4.59
N ASN A 73 17.09 -1.00 -5.40
CA ASN A 73 16.34 -0.56 -6.58
C ASN A 73 14.81 -0.69 -6.40
N GLY A 74 14.34 -0.75 -5.15
CA GLY A 74 12.94 -0.99 -4.84
C GLY A 74 12.06 0.26 -4.95
N TYR A 75 10.75 0.05 -5.10
CA TYR A 75 9.77 1.11 -5.25
C TYR A 75 8.80 1.17 -4.06
N PHE A 76 8.60 2.37 -3.52
CA PHE A 76 7.53 2.66 -2.56
C PHE A 76 6.36 3.33 -3.28
N LEU A 77 5.22 2.66 -3.33
CA LEU A 77 4.02 3.12 -4.00
C LEU A 77 2.94 3.41 -2.96
N ALA A 78 2.72 4.70 -2.67
CA ALA A 78 1.67 5.15 -1.77
C ALA A 78 0.41 5.48 -2.58
N VAL A 79 -0.64 4.69 -2.41
CA VAL A 79 -1.92 4.87 -3.12
C VAL A 79 -2.93 5.62 -2.27
N ALA A 80 -2.87 5.49 -0.95
CA ALA A 80 -3.68 6.30 -0.04
C ALA A 80 -2.91 7.57 0.35
N GLY A 81 -3.47 8.72 0.00
CA GLY A 81 -2.83 10.03 0.16
C GLY A 81 -2.48 10.40 1.60
N GLY A 82 -1.36 11.10 1.76
CA GLY A 82 -0.95 11.74 3.01
C GLY A 82 -1.50 13.16 3.16
N LEU A 83 -1.18 13.80 4.28
CA LEU A 83 -1.68 15.14 4.65
C LEU A 83 -1.32 16.22 3.62
N LYS A 84 -0.26 16.02 2.84
CA LYS A 84 0.17 16.92 1.79
C LYS A 84 -0.72 16.82 0.55
N GLU A 85 -1.10 15.60 0.15
CA GLU A 85 -2.03 15.33 -0.95
C GLU A 85 -3.43 15.89 -0.62
N ALA A 86 -3.83 15.85 0.66
CA ALA A 86 -5.04 16.49 1.16
C ALA A 86 -4.99 18.03 1.10
N ILE A 87 -3.85 18.63 1.44
CA ILE A 87 -3.67 20.09 1.39
C ILE A 87 -3.59 20.56 -0.07
N GLN A 88 -2.93 19.84 -0.96
CA GLN A 88 -2.82 20.23 -2.37
C GLN A 88 -4.17 20.20 -3.09
N MET A 89 -5.07 19.25 -2.79
CA MET A 89 -6.44 19.26 -3.34
C MET A 89 -7.23 20.52 -2.98
N VAL A 90 -6.96 21.14 -1.82
CA VAL A 90 -7.56 22.41 -1.40
C VAL A 90 -6.98 23.59 -2.18
N TRP A 91 -5.68 23.58 -2.47
CA TRP A 91 -5.00 24.65 -3.22
C TRP A 91 -5.24 24.61 -4.73
N THR A 92 -5.43 23.42 -5.31
CA THR A 92 -5.61 23.25 -6.76
C THR A 92 -7.06 23.23 -7.21
N SER A 93 -8.00 23.58 -6.34
CA SER A 93 -9.42 23.70 -6.72
C SER A 93 -9.92 25.16 -6.84
N PRO A 94 -9.46 25.95 -7.84
CA PRO A 94 -10.19 27.14 -8.31
C PRO A 94 -11.44 26.83 -9.16
N SER A 95 -11.78 25.55 -9.42
CA SER A 95 -12.87 25.17 -10.34
C SER A 95 -13.90 24.18 -9.79
N LEU A 96 -14.28 24.32 -8.51
CA LEU A 96 -15.56 23.76 -7.99
C LEU A 96 -16.81 24.39 -8.66
N GLY A 97 -16.62 25.29 -9.64
CA GLY A 97 -17.66 25.82 -10.53
C GLY A 97 -17.72 25.20 -11.93
N ALA A 98 -16.83 24.26 -12.31
CA ALA A 98 -16.90 23.65 -13.64
C ALA A 98 -16.42 22.18 -13.63
N GLY A 99 -17.40 21.28 -13.46
CA GLY A 99 -17.44 19.91 -13.99
C GLY A 99 -16.18 19.05 -13.88
N LEU A 100 -16.06 18.27 -12.80
CA LEU A 100 -15.42 16.96 -12.86
C LEU A 100 -16.51 15.90 -13.00
N SER A 101 -16.90 15.65 -14.25
CA SER A 101 -17.42 14.34 -14.64
C SER A 101 -16.26 13.37 -14.62
N THR A 102 -16.03 12.72 -13.48
CA THR A 102 -15.44 11.39 -13.47
C THR A 102 -16.59 10.41 -13.36
N SER A 103 -17.28 10.20 -14.49
CA SER A 103 -18.02 8.98 -14.71
C SER A 103 -17.00 7.85 -14.79
N LEU A 104 -16.91 7.05 -13.73
CA LEU A 104 -16.45 5.68 -13.87
C LEU A 104 -17.55 4.95 -14.67
N ARG A 105 -17.18 4.35 -15.81
CA ARG A 105 -17.91 3.18 -16.32
C ARG A 105 -17.12 1.95 -15.90
#